data_AF-A0A399CZB2-F1
#
_entry.id   AF-A0A399CZB2-F1
#
_cell.length_a   1.000
_cell.length_b   1.000
_cell.length_c   1.000
_cell.angle_alpha   90.00
_cell.angle_beta   90.00
_cell.angle_gamma   90.00
#
_symmetry.space_group_name_H-M   'P 1'
#
loop_
_entity.id
_entity.type
_entity.pdbx_description
1 polymer ?
#
loop_
_entity_poly.entity_id
_entity_poly.type
_entity_poly.pdbx_seq_one_letter_code
_entity_poly.pdbx_strand_id
1 'polypeptide(L)'
;MAKIGYRHIRKKVEELAKKIDAPANLLPTHRFSSGDALPLIEIDKQGRLHYVLIERGAEFERRTTENLDELLYWIFSGITTSMAFKYELKNRIEDKDCRRIAFDKQIELLSVLNENWSRKEHEEHLQILESHPFDDLAGLRATYYRELKEKGLPEEEIEKLAFEKYPENGKNNC
;
A
#
# COMPACT_ATOMS: atom_id res chain seq x y z
N MET A 1 -8.78 10.34 31.58
CA MET A 1 -7.88 10.15 30.43
C MET A 1 -7.52 11.50 29.84
N ALA A 2 -6.25 11.76 29.52
CA ALA A 2 -5.87 13.01 28.84
C ALA A 2 -6.45 13.00 27.43
N LYS A 3 -7.07 14.11 27.01
CA LYS A 3 -7.67 14.23 25.67
C LYS A 3 -6.55 14.23 24.62
N ILE A 4 -6.55 13.24 23.71
CA ILE A 4 -5.62 13.20 22.59
C ILE A 4 -5.92 14.40 21.69
N GLY A 5 -4.88 15.18 21.38
CA GLY A 5 -5.00 16.34 20.51
C GLY A 5 -4.06 16.25 19.32
N TYR A 6 -4.35 17.02 18.26
CA TYR A 6 -3.54 17.04 17.04
C TYR A 6 -2.04 17.22 17.28
N ARG A 7 -1.64 18.09 18.23
CA ARG A 7 -0.23 18.29 18.58
C ARG A 7 0.43 17.02 19.10
N HIS A 8 -0.29 16.21 19.87
CA HIS A 8 0.22 14.96 20.41
C HIS A 8 0.41 13.91 19.30
N ILE A 9 -0.60 13.75 18.43
CA ILE A 9 -0.53 12.86 17.27
C ILE A 9 0.62 13.26 16.35
N ARG A 10 0.69 14.54 15.98
CA ARG A 10 1.74 15.08 15.12
C ARG A 10 3.14 14.82 15.68
N LYS A 11 3.35 15.07 16.96
CA LYS A 11 4.64 14.79 17.62
C LYS A 11 5.00 13.31 17.53
N LYS A 12 4.04 12.41 17.74
CA LYS A 12 4.27 10.96 17.64
C LYS A 12 4.58 10.50 16.22
N VAL A 13 3.86 11.03 15.23
CA VAL A 13 4.13 10.78 13.81
C VAL A 13 5.54 11.27 13.45
N GLU A 14 5.92 12.49 13.83
CA GLU A 14 7.26 13.04 13.56
C GLU A 14 8.38 12.24 14.24
N GLU A 15 8.17 11.75 15.48
CA GLU A 15 9.12 10.89 16.20
C GLU A 15 9.35 9.56 15.46
N LEU A 16 8.27 8.91 15.02
CA LEU A 16 8.33 7.62 14.34
C LEU A 16 8.86 7.77 12.90
N ALA A 17 8.42 8.79 12.17
CA ALA A 17 8.87 9.10 10.81
C ALA A 17 10.40 9.22 10.72
N LYS A 18 11.02 9.88 11.70
CA LYS A 18 12.48 10.02 11.77
C LYS A 18 13.22 8.69 11.89
N LYS A 19 12.63 7.67 12.54
CA LYS A 19 13.30 6.37 12.74
C LYS A 19 13.50 5.60 11.44
N ILE A 20 12.62 5.82 10.47
CA ILE A 20 12.64 5.15 9.17
C ILE A 20 13.02 6.10 8.03
N ASP A 21 13.44 7.33 8.34
CA ASP A 21 13.72 8.38 7.36
C ASP A 21 12.55 8.62 6.39
N ALA A 22 11.32 8.67 6.93
CA ALA A 22 10.13 8.85 6.13
C ALA A 22 10.10 10.26 5.50
N PRO A 23 9.91 10.37 4.17
CA PRO A 23 9.78 11.65 3.49
C PRO A 23 8.63 12.49 4.06
N ALA A 24 8.88 13.79 4.28
CA ALA A 24 7.89 14.71 4.86
C ALA A 24 6.60 14.82 4.02
N ASN A 25 6.70 14.63 2.70
CA ASN A 25 5.57 14.67 1.78
C ASN A 25 4.68 13.41 1.83
N LEU A 26 5.03 12.39 2.63
CA LEU A 26 4.18 11.22 2.89
C LEU A 26 3.44 11.32 4.23
N LEU A 27 3.76 12.33 5.05
CA LEU A 27 3.14 12.46 6.36
C LEU A 27 1.67 12.90 6.24
N PRO A 28 0.79 12.45 7.14
CA PRO A 28 -0.61 12.83 7.15
C PRO A 28 -0.80 14.35 7.24
N THR A 29 -1.88 14.83 6.64
CA THR A 29 -2.33 16.20 6.85
C THR A 29 -3.33 16.28 8.01
N HIS A 30 -3.54 17.50 8.48
CA HIS A 30 -4.57 17.81 9.45
C HIS A 30 -5.46 18.91 8.89
N ARG A 31 -6.77 18.81 9.13
CA ARG A 31 -7.82 19.79 8.78
C ARG A 31 -8.16 19.92 7.29
N PHE A 32 -7.21 19.74 6.38
CA PHE A 32 -7.45 19.81 4.94
C PHE A 32 -6.67 18.71 4.22
N SER A 33 -7.31 18.03 3.27
CA SER A 33 -6.63 17.10 2.37
C SER A 33 -5.96 17.86 1.23
N SER A 34 -4.80 17.38 0.78
CA SER A 34 -4.15 17.88 -0.43
C SER A 34 -4.79 17.34 -1.72
N GLY A 35 -5.66 16.32 -1.63
CA GLY A 35 -6.22 15.61 -2.80
C GLY A 35 -5.29 14.55 -3.40
N ASP A 36 -4.07 14.42 -2.88
CA ASP A 36 -3.02 13.52 -3.39
C ASP A 36 -2.93 12.20 -2.60
N ALA A 37 -4.07 11.66 -2.16
CA ALA A 37 -4.17 10.42 -1.37
C ALA A 37 -3.37 10.41 -0.05
N LEU A 38 -2.95 11.57 0.47
CA LEU A 38 -2.40 11.68 1.81
C LEU A 38 -3.52 11.57 2.85
N PRO A 39 -3.33 10.78 3.93
CA PRO A 39 -4.35 10.61 4.93
C PRO A 39 -4.61 11.92 5.69
N LEU A 40 -5.87 12.30 5.76
CA LEU A 40 -6.38 13.36 6.60
C LEU A 40 -6.72 12.77 7.98
N ILE A 41 -6.09 13.29 9.02
CA ILE A 41 -6.40 12.90 10.40
C ILE A 41 -7.39 13.90 10.99
N GLU A 42 -8.50 13.38 11.50
CA GLU A 42 -9.55 14.15 12.19
C GLU A 42 -9.75 13.64 13.62
N ILE A 43 -10.22 14.54 14.49
CA ILE A 43 -10.64 14.22 15.87
C ILE A 43 -12.03 14.79 16.05
N ASP A 44 -13.01 13.94 16.36
CA ASP A 44 -14.39 14.39 16.56
C ASP A 44 -14.62 15.02 17.95
N LYS A 45 -15.87 15.45 18.20
CA LYS A 45 -16.25 16.10 19.46
C LYS A 45 -16.13 15.15 20.66
N GLN A 46 -16.32 13.85 20.43
CA GLN A 46 -16.19 12.78 21.42
C GLN A 46 -14.74 12.38 21.67
N GLY A 47 -13.81 12.82 20.81
CA GLY A 47 -12.39 12.51 20.90
C GLY A 47 -11.97 11.25 20.14
N ARG A 48 -12.85 10.69 19.31
CA ARG A 48 -12.51 9.58 18.42
C ARG A 48 -11.59 10.08 17.31
N LEU A 49 -10.68 9.21 16.91
CA LEU A 49 -9.65 9.47 15.93
C LEU A 49 -10.11 8.90 14.59
N HIS A 50 -10.02 9.71 13.54
CA HIS A 50 -10.38 9.29 12.19
C HIS A 50 -9.17 9.36 11.28
N TYR A 51 -8.98 8.29 10.51
CA TYR A 51 -8.08 8.20 9.37
C TYR A 51 -8.95 8.27 8.11
N VAL A 52 -8.73 9.27 7.27
CA VAL A 52 -9.57 9.53 6.10
C VAL A 52 -8.68 9.61 4.86
N LEU A 53 -8.94 8.74 3.87
CA LEU A 53 -8.32 8.86 2.54
C LEU A 53 -9.30 9.52 1.59
N ILE A 54 -8.82 10.57 0.92
CA ILE A 54 -9.57 11.30 -0.09
C ILE A 54 -8.82 11.14 -1.40
N GLU A 55 -9.49 10.58 -2.40
CA GLU A 55 -8.96 10.40 -3.75
C GLU A 55 -9.86 11.12 -4.75
N ARG A 56 -9.25 11.96 -5.62
CA ARG A 56 -9.97 12.71 -6.66
C ARG A 56 -11.17 13.52 -6.13
N GLY A 57 -11.04 14.03 -4.90
CA GLY A 57 -12.07 14.84 -4.23
C GLY A 57 -13.20 14.03 -3.58
N ALA A 58 -13.15 12.70 -3.61
CA ALA A 58 -14.11 11.83 -2.93
C ALA A 58 -13.44 11.10 -1.76
N GLU A 59 -14.17 10.95 -0.64
CA GLU A 59 -13.74 10.07 0.44
C GLU A 59 -13.75 8.63 -0.07
N PHE A 60 -12.56 8.04 -0.14
CA PHE A 60 -12.36 6.66 -0.56
C PHE A 60 -12.45 5.72 0.64
N GLU A 61 -11.91 6.15 1.79
CA GLU A 61 -11.88 5.35 3.00
C GLU A 61 -11.97 6.22 4.26
N ARG A 62 -12.68 5.71 5.26
CA ARG A 62 -12.66 6.24 6.62
C ARG A 62 -12.57 5.11 7.64
N ARG A 63 -11.53 5.16 8.47
CA ARG A 63 -11.36 4.30 9.64
C ARG A 63 -11.47 5.13 10.90
N THR A 64 -12.09 4.57 11.95
CA THR A 64 -12.31 5.27 13.23
C THR A 64 -11.82 4.40 14.39
N THR A 65 -11.10 5.01 15.33
CA THR A 65 -10.60 4.32 16.53
C THR A 65 -10.53 5.27 17.72
N GLU A 66 -10.55 4.73 18.93
CA GLU A 66 -10.21 5.45 20.17
C GLU A 66 -8.77 5.18 20.62
N ASN A 67 -8.08 4.24 19.97
CA ASN A 67 -6.72 3.85 20.28
C ASN A 67 -5.70 4.60 19.41
N LEU A 68 -4.82 5.36 20.05
CA LEU A 68 -3.74 6.06 19.36
C LEU A 68 -2.77 5.12 18.64
N ASP A 69 -2.47 3.96 19.24
CA ASP A 69 -1.53 2.99 18.64
C ASP A 69 -2.08 2.45 17.32
N GLU A 70 -3.39 2.16 17.26
CA GLU A 70 -4.08 1.70 16.05
C GLU A 70 -4.10 2.79 14.97
N LEU A 71 -4.32 4.05 15.34
CA LEU A 71 -4.23 5.17 14.38
C LEU A 71 -2.81 5.28 13.80
N LEU A 72 -1.79 5.20 14.66
CA LEU A 72 -0.40 5.28 14.23
C LEU A 72 -0.04 4.10 13.32
N TYR A 73 -0.54 2.90 13.61
CA TYR A 73 -0.42 1.75 12.70
C TYR A 73 -0.95 2.08 11.31
N TRP A 74 -2.20 2.56 11.17
CA TRP A 74 -2.76 2.90 9.85
C TRP A 74 -1.94 3.95 9.10
N ILE A 75 -1.47 4.99 9.82
CA ILE A 75 -0.60 6.03 9.24
C ILE A 75 0.70 5.41 8.69
N PHE A 76 1.36 4.56 9.50
CA PHE A 76 2.65 4.01 9.12
C PHE A 76 2.57 2.84 8.13
N SER A 77 1.48 2.08 8.13
CA SER A 77 1.18 1.11 7.06
C SER A 77 1.17 1.81 5.69
N GLY A 78 0.43 2.92 5.56
CA GLY A 78 0.40 3.70 4.31
C GLY A 78 1.73 4.37 3.93
N ILE A 79 2.44 4.97 4.89
CA ILE A 79 3.76 5.57 4.65
C ILE A 79 4.76 4.52 4.19
N THR A 80 4.83 3.38 4.89
CA THR A 80 5.79 2.32 4.58
C THR A 80 5.46 1.62 3.27
N THR A 81 4.19 1.47 2.90
CA THR A 81 3.78 1.01 1.56
C THR A 81 4.41 1.89 0.47
N SER A 82 4.23 3.21 0.57
CA SER A 82 4.76 4.17 -0.42
C SER A 82 6.29 4.13 -0.51
N MET A 83 6.96 4.02 0.64
CA MET A 83 8.42 3.90 0.69
C MET A 83 8.92 2.57 0.11
N ALA A 84 8.21 1.48 0.39
CA ALA A 84 8.56 0.14 -0.07
C ALA A 84 8.43 -0.01 -1.59
N PHE A 85 7.35 0.50 -2.20
CA PHE A 85 7.22 0.51 -3.66
C PHE A 85 8.23 1.44 -4.33
N LYS A 86 8.58 2.58 -3.71
CA LYS A 86 9.69 3.41 -4.21
C LYS A 86 11.04 2.69 -4.14
N TYR A 87 11.26 1.88 -3.11
CA TYR A 87 12.45 1.05 -3.00
C TYR A 87 12.43 -0.06 -4.06
N GLU A 88 11.31 -0.74 -4.26
CA GLU A 88 11.12 -1.73 -5.32
C GLU A 88 11.46 -1.15 -6.68
N LEU A 89 10.91 0.00 -7.07
CA LEU A 89 11.19 0.62 -8.37
C LEU A 89 12.67 0.87 -8.63
N LYS A 90 13.46 1.13 -7.57
CA LYS A 90 14.91 1.34 -7.68
C LYS A 90 15.72 0.05 -7.72
N ASN A 91 15.16 -1.05 -7.23
CA ASN A 91 15.80 -2.36 -7.09
C ASN A 91 15.06 -3.43 -7.88
N ARG A 92 14.28 -3.01 -8.88
CA ARG A 92 13.36 -3.86 -9.61
C ARG A 92 14.11 -5.02 -10.23
N ILE A 93 13.56 -6.21 -10.05
CA ILE A 93 13.92 -7.37 -10.85
C ILE A 93 12.86 -7.45 -11.93
N GLU A 94 13.27 -7.27 -13.19
CA GLU A 94 12.36 -7.36 -14.32
C GLU A 94 11.68 -8.73 -14.35
N ASP A 95 10.42 -8.75 -14.81
CA ASP A 95 9.59 -9.97 -14.93
C ASP A 95 9.41 -10.74 -13.60
N LYS A 96 9.43 -10.02 -12.47
CA LYS A 96 9.04 -10.51 -11.14
C LYS A 96 7.88 -9.68 -10.61
N ASP A 97 7.01 -10.32 -9.82
CA ASP A 97 5.97 -9.58 -9.10
C ASP A 97 6.63 -8.57 -8.14
N CYS A 98 6.34 -7.28 -8.33
CA CYS A 98 6.92 -6.19 -7.55
C CYS A 98 6.62 -6.34 -6.04
N ARG A 99 5.50 -6.98 -5.68
CA ARG A 99 5.11 -7.21 -4.29
C ARG A 99 6.13 -8.04 -3.54
N ARG A 100 6.92 -8.88 -4.21
CA ARG A 100 8.00 -9.65 -3.55
C ARG A 100 9.01 -8.75 -2.84
N ILE A 101 9.45 -7.68 -3.51
CA ILE A 101 10.42 -6.73 -2.93
C ILE A 101 9.71 -5.72 -2.04
N ALA A 102 8.54 -5.23 -2.46
CA ALA A 102 7.82 -4.21 -1.72
C ALA A 102 7.32 -4.72 -0.37
N PHE A 103 6.72 -5.92 -0.30
CA PHE A 103 6.20 -6.46 0.95
C PHE A 103 7.32 -6.69 1.97
N ASP A 104 8.40 -7.35 1.57
CA ASP A 104 9.58 -7.55 2.42
C ASP A 104 10.14 -6.22 2.95
N LYS A 105 10.24 -5.20 2.08
CA LYS A 105 10.73 -3.89 2.51
C LYS A 105 9.78 -3.18 3.47
N GLN A 106 8.47 -3.33 3.28
CA GLN A 106 7.48 -2.74 4.17
C GLN A 106 7.56 -3.36 5.58
N ILE A 107 7.71 -4.68 5.66
CA ILE A 107 7.91 -5.41 6.93
C ILE A 107 9.18 -4.95 7.64
N GLU A 108 10.30 -4.81 6.91
CA GLU A 108 11.55 -4.28 7.47
C GLU A 108 11.35 -2.89 8.10
N LEU A 109 10.68 -1.98 7.40
CA LEU A 109 10.41 -0.62 7.88
C LEU A 109 9.50 -0.61 9.11
N LEU A 110 8.45 -1.44 9.13
CA LEU A 110 7.53 -1.53 10.26
C LEU A 110 8.19 -2.17 11.49
N SER A 111 9.08 -3.16 11.32
CA SER A 111 9.81 -3.78 12.43
C SER A 111 10.70 -2.78 13.17
N VAL A 112 11.26 -1.77 12.47
CA VAL A 112 11.99 -0.66 13.10
C VAL A 112 11.09 0.19 14.02
N LEU A 113 9.80 0.30 13.68
CA LEU A 113 8.85 1.12 14.44
C LEU A 113 8.21 0.34 15.59
N ASN A 114 7.66 -0.84 15.30
CA ASN A 114 6.90 -1.68 16.21
C ASN A 114 6.72 -3.10 15.64
N GLU A 115 7.26 -4.11 16.34
CA GLU A 115 7.14 -5.54 15.96
C GLU A 115 5.69 -6.03 15.81
N ASN A 116 4.75 -5.53 16.63
CA ASN A 116 3.34 -5.93 16.49
C ASN A 116 2.71 -5.38 15.22
N TRP A 117 3.10 -4.17 14.80
CA TRP A 117 2.63 -3.59 13.55
C TRP A 117 3.19 -4.36 12.35
N SER A 118 4.48 -4.72 12.40
CA SER A 118 5.11 -5.54 11.37
C SER A 118 4.43 -6.91 11.21
N ARG A 119 4.16 -7.61 12.33
CA ARG A 119 3.41 -8.87 12.29
C ARG A 119 2.01 -8.72 11.70
N LYS A 120 1.28 -7.68 12.12
CA LYS A 120 -0.08 -7.40 11.62
C LYS A 120 -0.07 -7.14 10.11
N GLU A 121 0.87 -6.34 9.62
CA GLU A 121 1.00 -6.05 8.19
C GLU A 121 1.39 -7.32 7.39
N HIS A 122 2.27 -8.15 7.94
CA HIS A 122 2.65 -9.41 7.31
C HIS A 122 1.45 -10.37 7.18
N GLU A 123 0.57 -10.43 8.18
CA GLU A 123 -0.69 -11.18 8.09
C GLU A 123 -1.62 -10.62 7.01
N GLU A 124 -1.71 -9.29 6.86
CA GLU A 124 -2.47 -8.64 5.78
C GLU A 124 -1.88 -9.00 4.39
N HIS A 125 -0.56 -9.00 4.24
CA HIS A 125 0.11 -9.45 3.00
C HIS A 125 -0.21 -10.90 2.67
N LEU A 126 -0.17 -11.80 3.65
CA LEU A 126 -0.51 -13.21 3.45
C LEU A 126 -1.97 -13.39 3.00
N GLN A 127 -2.92 -12.65 3.57
CA GLN A 127 -4.32 -12.67 3.15
C GLN A 127 -4.52 -12.18 1.71
N ILE A 128 -3.78 -11.13 1.32
CA ILE A 128 -3.77 -10.65 -0.07
C ILE A 128 -3.23 -11.76 -0.98
N LEU A 129 -2.15 -12.44 -0.60
CA LEU A 129 -1.51 -13.47 -1.42
C LEU A 129 -2.32 -14.78 -1.48
N GLU A 130 -3.19 -15.04 -0.52
CA GLU A 130 -4.14 -16.17 -0.59
C GLU A 130 -5.15 -15.98 -1.73
N SER A 131 -5.65 -14.76 -1.90
CA SER A 131 -6.63 -14.42 -2.95
C SER A 131 -5.98 -14.00 -4.28
N HIS A 132 -4.79 -13.42 -4.21
CA HIS A 132 -4.03 -12.89 -5.34
C HIS A 132 -2.56 -13.29 -5.22
N PRO A 133 -2.21 -14.56 -5.50
CA PRO A 133 -0.83 -15.05 -5.43
C PRO A 133 0.14 -14.21 -6.24
N PHE A 134 1.44 -14.34 -5.94
CA PHE A 134 2.46 -13.69 -6.77
C PHE A 134 2.37 -14.15 -8.22
N ASP A 135 2.47 -13.19 -9.14
CA ASP A 135 2.45 -13.46 -10.57
C ASP A 135 3.67 -12.83 -11.26
N ASP A 136 4.73 -13.61 -11.35
CA ASP A 136 5.97 -13.22 -12.01
C ASP A 136 5.77 -13.08 -13.54
N LEU A 137 4.71 -13.66 -14.11
CA LEU A 137 4.48 -13.66 -15.56
C LEU A 137 3.59 -12.48 -16.02
N ALA A 138 3.05 -11.69 -15.10
CA ALA A 138 2.17 -10.56 -15.42
C ALA A 138 2.84 -9.51 -16.33
N GLY A 139 4.12 -9.19 -16.08
CA GLY A 139 4.89 -8.25 -16.92
C GLY A 139 5.12 -8.77 -18.34
N LEU A 140 5.45 -10.06 -18.47
CA LEU A 140 5.62 -10.75 -19.75
C LEU A 140 4.30 -10.82 -20.53
N ARG A 141 3.18 -11.12 -19.84
CA ARG A 141 1.83 -11.07 -20.42
C ARG A 141 1.52 -9.69 -20.97
N ALA A 142 1.71 -8.64 -20.17
CA ALA A 142 1.42 -7.27 -20.60
C ALA A 142 2.26 -6.84 -21.82
N THR A 143 3.54 -7.22 -21.84
CA THR A 143 4.43 -6.95 -22.97
C THR A 143 3.95 -7.65 -24.24
N TYR A 144 3.64 -8.94 -24.15
CA TYR A 144 3.19 -9.72 -25.29
C TYR A 144 1.79 -9.31 -25.77
N TYR A 145 0.89 -8.94 -24.85
CA TYR A 145 -0.41 -8.36 -25.17
C TYR A 145 -0.22 -7.11 -26.05
N ARG A 146 0.69 -6.20 -25.68
CA ARG A 146 1.00 -5.01 -26.47
C ARG A 146 1.56 -5.36 -27.85
N GLU A 147 2.47 -6.33 -27.95
CA GLU A 147 3.01 -6.80 -29.24
C GLU A 147 1.92 -7.34 -30.17
N LEU A 148 0.96 -8.12 -29.66
CA LEU A 148 -0.14 -8.66 -30.46
C LEU A 148 -1.13 -7.55 -30.87
N LYS A 149 -1.37 -6.58 -29.99
CA LYS A 149 -2.19 -5.40 -30.30
C LYS A 149 -1.59 -4.56 -31.43
N GLU A 150 -0.27 -4.36 -31.42
CA GLU A 150 0.46 -3.65 -32.49
C GLU A 150 0.38 -4.40 -33.84
N LYS A 151 0.16 -5.72 -33.82
CA LYS A 151 -0.08 -6.54 -35.03
C LYS A 151 -1.54 -6.50 -35.51
N GLY A 152 -2.43 -5.81 -34.81
CA GLY A 152 -3.83 -5.64 -35.20
C GLY A 152 -4.73 -6.83 -34.90
N LEU A 153 -4.35 -7.71 -33.98
CA LEU A 153 -5.22 -8.82 -33.56
C LEU A 153 -6.44 -8.30 -32.76
N PRO A 154 -7.59 -8.98 -32.83
CA PRO A 154 -8.72 -8.71 -31.95
C PRO A 154 -8.40 -8.96 -30.47
N GLU A 155 -8.94 -8.14 -29.57
CA GLU A 155 -8.67 -8.18 -28.13
C GLU A 155 -8.94 -9.56 -27.49
N GLU A 156 -10.04 -10.22 -27.85
CA GLU A 156 -10.37 -11.57 -27.36
C GLU A 156 -9.32 -12.63 -27.75
N GLU A 157 -8.74 -12.50 -28.95
CA GLU A 157 -7.69 -13.40 -29.44
C GLU A 157 -6.35 -13.11 -28.75
N ILE A 158 -6.05 -11.82 -28.52
CA ILE A 158 -4.85 -11.39 -27.79
C ILE A 158 -4.86 -11.94 -26.37
N GLU A 159 -5.97 -11.80 -25.65
CA GLU A 159 -6.10 -12.26 -24.27
C GLU A 159 -5.84 -13.77 -24.20
N LYS A 160 -6.51 -14.55 -25.05
CA LYS A 160 -6.32 -16.00 -25.13
C LYS A 160 -4.84 -16.36 -25.37
N LEU A 161 -4.21 -15.76 -26.38
CA LEU A 161 -2.81 -16.05 -26.73
C LEU A 161 -1.83 -15.63 -25.61
N ALA A 162 -2.12 -14.53 -24.91
CA ALA A 162 -1.28 -14.06 -23.82
C ALA A 162 -1.31 -15.00 -22.62
N PHE A 163 -2.49 -15.45 -22.20
CA PHE A 163 -2.63 -16.40 -21.10
C PHE A 163 -2.26 -17.84 -21.48
N GLU A 164 -2.36 -18.22 -22.76
CA GLU A 164 -1.81 -19.51 -23.24
C GLU A 164 -0.28 -19.54 -23.19
N LYS A 165 0.37 -18.44 -23.59
CA LYS A 165 1.85 -18.34 -23.58
C LYS A 165 2.42 -18.14 -22.19
N TYR A 166 1.73 -17.37 -21.33
CA TYR A 166 2.20 -16.98 -20.00
C TYR A 166 1.06 -17.14 -18.98
N PRO A 167 0.74 -18.38 -18.56
CA PRO A 167 -0.42 -18.66 -17.71
C PRO A 167 -0.34 -17.97 -16.34
N GLU A 168 -1.49 -17.78 -15.68
CA GLU A 168 -1.52 -17.33 -14.29
C GLU A 168 -0.96 -18.40 -13.36
N ASN A 169 -0.20 -17.97 -12.35
CA ASN A 169 0.20 -18.85 -11.27
C ASN A 169 -1.05 -19.30 -10.50
N GLY A 170 -1.37 -20.60 -10.55
CA GLY A 170 -2.46 -21.20 -9.76
C GLY A 170 -3.70 -21.62 -10.53
N LYS A 171 -3.81 -21.33 -11.85
CA LYS A 171 -4.79 -22.01 -12.70
C LYS A 171 -4.16 -23.27 -13.31
N ASN A 172 -4.00 -24.31 -12.48
CA ASN A 172 -4.10 -25.65 -13.04
C ASN A 172 -5.54 -25.77 -13.53
N ASN A 173 -5.71 -25.99 -14.84
CA ASN A 173 -7.00 -26.20 -15.51
C ASN A 173 -7.94 -27.04 -14.62
N CYS A 174 -8.98 -26.42 -14.08
CA CYS A 174 -10.19 -27.13 -13.68
C CYS A 174 -10.99 -27.50 -14.93
#